data_AF-A0A2R7MN58-F1
#
_entry.id   AF-A0A2R7MN58-F1
#
_cell.length_a   1.000
_cell.length_b   1.000
_cell.length_c   1.000
_cell.angle_alpha   90.00
_cell.angle_beta   90.00
_cell.angle_gamma   90.00
#
_symmetry.space_group_name_H-M   'P 1'
#
loop_
_entity.id
_entity.type
_entity.pdbx_description
1 polymer ?
#
loop_
_entity_poly.entity_id
_entity_poly.type
_entity_poly.pdbx_seq_one_letter_code
_entity_poly.pdbx_strand_id
1 'polypeptide(L)'
;AIPRLKLNGISEYDKNNQLISKHNFEYFPGELPSRLSFAQDFFGYYNGHTENTELIPNINFKYANSVKTAGTANRAVREDYSKIGMLKKITYPTGGSTEFEYENHTYQAINDINEVVIGNLFSMETKYVAFASEQAADPNTGEQLPPEMNYEMNWEFEEDTSVDLNTQIEQVFDENHGANNSYNIIIYRKVNGNWQIFTLMSHTIDKTVMFPKGEYLLTAHRDVLTVNEGGMFDSAGGFTLMMSFLGPVKNNQQPNTNPESIQNAGGLRIKSIVQKENNAELLRTEYSYDETVGGKVYSTGILHGYPLLVTENFYEGINKFYGVIDYPFRNSSGTNIIYGQVTETAVDQVNNKKIKKEYFFENNAPIEATDMATIEHRT
;
A
#
# COMPACT_ATOMS: atom_id res chain seq x y z
N ALA A 1 -19.81 -23.01 3.68
CA ALA A 1 -20.16 -21.57 3.88
C ALA A 1 -21.56 -21.32 3.31
N ILE A 2 -22.25 -20.25 3.72
CA ILE A 2 -23.50 -19.83 3.07
C ILE A 2 -23.15 -19.13 1.74
N PRO A 3 -23.72 -19.52 0.58
CA PRO A 3 -23.45 -18.86 -0.69
C PRO A 3 -23.86 -17.38 -0.67
N ARG A 4 -23.03 -16.51 -1.29
CA ARG A 4 -23.45 -15.13 -1.62
C ARG A 4 -24.25 -15.19 -2.93
N LEU A 5 -25.50 -14.75 -2.91
CA LEU A 5 -26.34 -14.69 -4.11
C LEU A 5 -26.17 -13.35 -4.85
N LYS A 6 -26.30 -13.39 -6.18
CA LYS A 6 -26.38 -12.21 -7.06
C LYS A 6 -27.49 -12.39 -8.09
N LEU A 7 -28.09 -11.30 -8.56
CA LEU A 7 -29.23 -11.33 -9.47
C LEU A 7 -28.73 -11.39 -10.91
N ASN A 8 -28.56 -12.57 -11.49
CA ASN A 8 -28.06 -12.70 -12.88
C ASN A 8 -29.03 -12.16 -13.95
N GLY A 9 -30.33 -12.07 -13.65
CA GLY A 9 -31.35 -11.61 -14.59
C GLY A 9 -32.75 -11.58 -14.00
N ILE A 10 -33.65 -10.87 -14.68
CA ILE A 10 -35.11 -10.89 -14.45
C ILE A 10 -35.76 -11.29 -15.78
N SER A 11 -36.63 -12.29 -15.75
CA SER A 11 -37.46 -12.69 -16.90
C SER A 11 -38.93 -12.50 -16.53
N GLU A 12 -39.67 -11.74 -17.33
CA GLU A 12 -41.10 -11.51 -17.17
C GLU A 12 -41.86 -12.35 -18.18
N TYR A 13 -42.91 -13.03 -17.73
CA TYR A 13 -43.73 -13.93 -18.56
C TYR A 13 -45.19 -13.50 -18.52
N ASP A 14 -45.91 -13.73 -19.62
CA ASP A 14 -47.34 -13.50 -19.72
C ASP A 14 -48.16 -14.64 -19.07
N LYS A 15 -49.49 -14.48 -19.01
CA LYS A 15 -50.41 -15.50 -18.47
C LYS A 15 -50.38 -16.85 -19.22
N ASN A 16 -49.79 -16.92 -20.41
CA ASN A 16 -49.63 -18.13 -21.23
C ASN A 16 -48.19 -18.70 -21.11
N ASN A 17 -47.37 -18.15 -20.19
CA ASN A 17 -45.96 -18.48 -19.99
C ASN A 17 -45.04 -18.14 -21.18
N GLN A 18 -45.42 -17.16 -22.01
CA GLN A 18 -44.57 -16.57 -23.05
C GLN A 18 -43.69 -15.47 -22.46
N LEU A 19 -42.39 -15.46 -22.78
CA LEU A 19 -41.46 -14.42 -22.34
C LEU A 19 -41.83 -13.05 -22.96
N ILE A 20 -42.06 -12.05 -22.11
CA ILE A 20 -42.35 -10.66 -22.48
C ILE A 20 -41.06 -9.84 -22.52
N SER A 21 -40.29 -9.91 -21.43
CA SER A 21 -39.16 -9.02 -21.15
C SER A 21 -38.06 -9.82 -20.45
N LYS A 22 -36.80 -9.49 -20.75
CA LYS A 22 -35.64 -10.05 -20.06
C LYS A 22 -34.55 -9.02 -19.83
N HIS A 23 -34.23 -8.81 -18.56
CA HIS A 23 -33.04 -8.09 -18.11
C HIS A 23 -31.94 -9.10 -17.76
N ASN A 24 -30.68 -8.79 -18.10
CA ASN A 24 -29.53 -9.57 -17.66
C ASN A 24 -28.54 -8.63 -16.94
N PHE A 25 -27.91 -9.10 -15.87
CA PHE A 25 -26.96 -8.32 -15.09
C PHE A 25 -25.60 -9.03 -15.04
N GLU A 26 -24.54 -8.32 -15.40
CA GLU A 26 -23.17 -8.79 -15.28
C GLU A 26 -22.48 -8.02 -14.15
N TYR A 27 -21.56 -8.70 -13.47
CA TYR A 27 -20.87 -8.19 -12.29
C TYR A 27 -19.36 -8.31 -12.49
N PHE A 28 -18.59 -7.43 -11.84
CA PHE A 28 -17.13 -7.53 -11.85
C PHE A 28 -16.69 -8.92 -11.30
N PRO A 29 -15.87 -9.67 -12.03
CA PRO A 29 -15.54 -11.06 -11.71
C PRO A 29 -14.53 -11.16 -10.56
N GLY A 30 -14.51 -12.31 -9.90
CA GLY A 30 -13.59 -12.62 -8.81
C GLY A 30 -14.29 -13.37 -7.68
N GLU A 31 -13.51 -14.03 -6.82
CA GLU A 31 -14.02 -14.71 -5.64
C GLU A 31 -14.02 -13.77 -4.43
N LEU A 32 -15.20 -13.61 -3.83
CA LEU A 32 -15.35 -12.88 -2.56
C LEU A 32 -14.94 -13.78 -1.40
N PRO A 33 -14.25 -13.25 -0.38
CA PRO A 33 -13.71 -14.06 0.71
C PRO A 33 -14.84 -14.53 1.64
N SER A 34 -14.48 -15.28 2.70
CA SER A 34 -15.41 -15.56 3.80
C SER A 34 -16.03 -14.26 4.33
N ARG A 35 -17.31 -14.29 4.74
CA ARG A 35 -17.97 -13.13 5.38
C ARG A 35 -17.37 -12.75 6.75
N LEU A 36 -16.43 -13.56 7.24
CA LEU A 36 -15.64 -13.34 8.47
C LEU A 36 -14.13 -13.25 8.16
N SER A 37 -13.74 -12.98 6.91
CA SER A 37 -12.33 -12.83 6.53
C SER A 37 -11.79 -11.48 6.95
N PHE A 38 -10.52 -11.48 7.37
CA PHE A 38 -9.77 -10.28 7.72
C PHE A 38 -9.07 -9.61 6.51
N ALA A 39 -9.33 -10.07 5.29
CA ALA A 39 -8.93 -9.44 4.03
C ALA A 39 -9.73 -8.14 3.78
N GLN A 40 -9.57 -7.15 4.65
CA GLN A 40 -10.32 -5.89 4.62
C GLN A 40 -9.35 -4.71 4.57
N ASP A 41 -9.65 -3.69 3.78
CA ASP A 41 -8.99 -2.40 3.95
C ASP A 41 -9.49 -1.70 5.23
N PHE A 42 -8.92 -0.53 5.57
CA PHE A 42 -9.36 0.27 6.71
C PHE A 42 -10.85 0.62 6.69
N PHE A 43 -11.43 0.77 5.52
CA PHE A 43 -12.79 1.28 5.31
C PHE A 43 -13.82 0.13 5.24
N GLY A 44 -13.41 -1.11 5.48
CA GLY A 44 -14.30 -2.28 5.54
C GLY A 44 -14.60 -2.94 4.19
N TYR A 45 -13.78 -2.69 3.16
CA TYR A 45 -13.94 -3.27 1.81
C TYR A 45 -12.90 -4.36 1.52
N TYR A 46 -13.19 -5.27 0.59
CA TYR A 46 -12.30 -6.38 0.26
C TYR A 46 -11.01 -5.90 -0.42
N ASN A 47 -9.84 -6.24 0.14
CA ASN A 47 -8.54 -5.82 -0.38
C ASN A 47 -7.65 -6.95 -0.89
N GLY A 48 -8.14 -8.19 -0.92
CA GLY A 48 -7.38 -9.34 -1.44
C GLY A 48 -6.33 -9.94 -0.51
N HIS A 49 -6.08 -9.36 0.67
CA HIS A 49 -5.10 -9.88 1.63
C HIS A 49 -5.67 -11.03 2.47
N THR A 50 -5.94 -12.16 1.80
CA THR A 50 -6.52 -13.39 2.38
C THR A 50 -5.65 -14.08 3.42
N GLU A 51 -4.37 -13.73 3.48
CA GLU A 51 -3.39 -14.15 4.48
C GLU A 51 -3.56 -13.45 5.85
N ASN A 52 -4.32 -12.35 5.92
CA ASN A 52 -4.59 -11.66 7.18
C ASN A 52 -5.27 -12.61 8.19
N THR A 53 -4.65 -12.78 9.36
CA THR A 53 -5.16 -13.58 10.49
C THR A 53 -5.87 -12.74 11.56
N GLU A 54 -5.83 -11.41 11.42
CA GLU A 54 -6.40 -10.42 12.32
C GLU A 54 -6.70 -9.11 11.56
N LEU A 55 -7.30 -8.11 12.23
CA LEU A 55 -7.51 -6.78 11.67
C LEU A 55 -6.59 -5.68 12.21
N ILE A 56 -5.74 -5.99 13.20
CA ILE A 56 -4.75 -5.03 13.69
C ILE A 56 -3.67 -4.90 12.59
N PRO A 57 -3.48 -3.70 12.00
CA PRO A 57 -2.45 -3.50 10.99
C PRO A 57 -1.06 -3.69 11.60
N ASN A 58 -0.07 -4.09 10.80
CA ASN A 58 1.32 -4.15 11.25
C ASN A 58 1.85 -2.74 11.54
N ILE A 59 1.98 -2.40 12.82
CA ILE A 59 2.36 -1.07 13.32
C ILE A 59 3.50 -1.17 14.33
N ASN A 60 4.48 -0.26 14.19
CA ASN A 60 5.59 -0.10 15.12
C ASN A 60 5.34 1.12 16.01
N PHE A 61 5.61 0.99 17.32
CA PHE A 61 5.45 2.06 18.29
C PHE A 61 6.54 2.01 19.35
N LYS A 62 6.84 3.15 19.98
CA LYS A 62 7.75 3.21 21.15
C LYS A 62 6.97 2.90 22.41
N TYR A 63 7.49 2.00 23.25
CA TYR A 63 6.99 1.71 24.59
C TYR A 63 8.17 1.70 25.55
N ALA A 64 8.20 2.68 26.45
CA ALA A 64 9.40 3.08 27.20
C ALA A 64 10.62 3.19 26.25
N ASN A 65 11.79 2.72 26.66
CA ASN A 65 13.03 2.76 25.88
C ASN A 65 13.13 1.62 24.83
N SER A 66 12.01 1.08 24.35
CA SER A 66 12.00 -0.03 23.40
C SER A 66 11.00 0.18 22.26
N VAL A 67 11.35 -0.27 21.06
CA VAL A 67 10.37 -0.44 19.97
C VAL A 67 9.55 -1.69 20.24
N LYS A 68 8.25 -1.62 19.97
CA LYS A 68 7.30 -2.73 19.98
C LYS A 68 6.53 -2.75 18.66
N THR A 69 6.07 -3.94 18.30
CA THR A 69 5.16 -4.15 17.17
C THR A 69 3.80 -4.58 17.70
N ALA A 70 2.75 -4.26 16.95
CA ALA A 70 1.42 -4.84 17.12
C ALA A 70 0.84 -5.13 15.73
N GLY A 71 0.03 -6.19 15.65
CA GLY A 71 -0.63 -6.60 14.42
C GLY A 71 0.29 -7.16 13.34
N THR A 72 -0.34 -7.83 12.37
CA THR A 72 0.30 -8.40 11.18
C THR A 72 -0.46 -8.08 9.89
N ALA A 73 -1.67 -7.52 9.99
CA ALA A 73 -2.58 -7.40 8.85
C ALA A 73 -2.13 -6.36 7.83
N ASN A 74 -2.23 -6.70 6.55
CA ASN A 74 -2.20 -5.71 5.48
C ASN A 74 -3.62 -5.18 5.22
N ARG A 75 -3.87 -3.95 5.67
CA ARG A 75 -5.15 -3.24 5.58
C ARG A 75 -5.15 -2.18 4.44
N ALA A 76 -4.19 -2.22 3.52
CA ALA A 76 -4.13 -1.27 2.40
C ALA A 76 -5.34 -1.41 1.45
N VAL A 77 -5.74 -0.31 0.80
CA VAL A 77 -6.82 -0.25 -0.20
C VAL A 77 -6.33 -0.83 -1.53
N ARG A 78 -7.12 -1.69 -2.18
CA ARG A 78 -6.78 -2.30 -3.49
C ARG A 78 -8.00 -2.36 -4.41
N GLU A 79 -8.00 -1.54 -5.45
CA GLU A 79 -9.16 -1.28 -6.32
C GLU A 79 -9.76 -2.54 -6.94
N ASP A 80 -8.91 -3.38 -7.55
CA ASP A 80 -9.30 -4.61 -8.25
C ASP A 80 -10.14 -5.56 -7.38
N TYR A 81 -9.88 -5.57 -6.06
CA TYR A 81 -10.57 -6.44 -5.11
C TYR A 81 -11.84 -5.79 -4.56
N SER A 82 -11.81 -4.47 -4.33
CA SER A 82 -12.98 -3.71 -3.87
C SER A 82 -14.12 -3.72 -4.90
N LYS A 83 -13.80 -3.85 -6.20
CA LYS A 83 -14.77 -3.99 -7.30
C LYS A 83 -15.48 -5.34 -7.37
N ILE A 84 -14.93 -6.41 -6.78
CA ILE A 84 -15.42 -7.78 -7.00
C ILE A 84 -16.88 -7.90 -6.56
N GLY A 85 -17.75 -8.37 -7.48
CA GLY A 85 -19.18 -8.52 -7.23
C GLY A 85 -20.01 -7.25 -7.37
N MET A 86 -19.42 -6.10 -7.72
CA MET A 86 -20.18 -4.88 -8.09
C MET A 86 -20.86 -5.05 -9.46
N LEU A 87 -21.98 -4.34 -9.66
CA LEU A 87 -22.75 -4.38 -10.92
C LEU A 87 -21.95 -3.72 -12.04
N LYS A 88 -21.51 -4.49 -13.04
CA LYS A 88 -20.73 -4.02 -14.18
C LYS A 88 -21.60 -3.59 -15.36
N LYS A 89 -22.68 -4.32 -15.62
CA LYS A 89 -23.54 -4.09 -16.80
C LYS A 89 -24.98 -4.52 -16.55
N ILE A 90 -25.92 -3.72 -17.06
CA ILE A 90 -27.32 -4.10 -17.27
C ILE A 90 -27.52 -4.22 -18.78
N THR A 91 -28.01 -5.38 -19.26
CA THR A 91 -28.52 -5.53 -20.63
C THR A 91 -30.05 -5.57 -20.57
N TYR A 92 -30.70 -4.64 -21.27
CA TYR A 92 -32.14 -4.41 -21.27
C TYR A 92 -32.88 -5.30 -22.28
N PRO A 93 -34.22 -5.45 -22.17
CA PRO A 93 -35.03 -6.24 -23.12
C PRO A 93 -34.95 -5.76 -24.57
N THR A 94 -34.59 -4.50 -24.81
CA THR A 94 -34.38 -3.91 -26.14
C THR A 94 -33.07 -4.34 -26.82
N GLY A 95 -32.17 -5.02 -26.10
CA GLY A 95 -30.80 -5.31 -26.56
C GLY A 95 -29.80 -4.17 -26.33
N GLY A 96 -30.28 -2.98 -25.92
CA GLY A 96 -29.44 -1.92 -25.37
C GLY A 96 -28.86 -2.30 -23.99
N SER A 97 -27.85 -1.56 -23.54
CA SER A 97 -27.21 -1.82 -22.24
C SER A 97 -26.62 -0.57 -21.59
N THR A 98 -26.52 -0.60 -20.26
CA THR A 98 -25.78 0.38 -19.46
C THR A 98 -24.60 -0.33 -18.80
N GLU A 99 -23.38 0.15 -19.06
CA GLU A 99 -22.14 -0.31 -18.43
C GLU A 99 -21.68 0.71 -17.38
N PHE A 100 -21.13 0.22 -16.27
CA PHE A 100 -20.65 1.00 -15.13
C PHE A 100 -19.17 0.72 -14.90
N GLU A 101 -18.36 1.77 -14.82
CA GLU A 101 -16.99 1.69 -14.31
C GLU A 101 -16.91 2.42 -12.97
N TYR A 102 -16.15 1.85 -12.04
CA TYR A 102 -15.95 2.39 -10.70
C TYR A 102 -14.47 2.74 -10.49
N GLU A 103 -14.18 3.44 -9.41
CA GLU A 103 -12.82 3.63 -8.89
C GLU A 103 -12.88 3.80 -7.37
N ASN A 104 -11.75 3.64 -6.69
CA ASN A 104 -11.70 3.91 -5.25
C ASN A 104 -11.98 5.40 -4.94
N HIS A 105 -12.34 5.69 -3.69
CA HIS A 105 -12.43 7.08 -3.26
C HIS A 105 -11.01 7.67 -3.16
N THR A 106 -10.91 8.97 -3.37
CA THR A 106 -9.71 9.75 -3.08
C THR A 106 -10.06 10.89 -2.15
N TYR A 107 -9.08 11.37 -1.36
CA TYR A 107 -9.22 12.53 -0.51
C TYR A 107 -7.93 13.34 -0.46
N GLN A 108 -8.08 14.64 -0.16
CA GLN A 108 -6.95 15.53 0.14
C GLN A 108 -7.25 16.54 1.26
N ALA A 109 -8.39 16.42 1.94
CA ALA A 109 -8.76 17.18 3.13
C ALA A 109 -9.35 16.25 4.21
N ILE A 110 -9.45 16.72 5.45
CA ILE A 110 -9.96 15.96 6.61
C ILE A 110 -10.84 16.88 7.47
N ASN A 111 -11.99 16.40 7.94
CA ASN A 111 -12.96 17.18 8.72
C ASN A 111 -13.06 16.78 10.21
N ASP A 112 -12.63 15.57 10.57
CA ASP A 112 -12.66 15.09 11.97
C ASP A 112 -11.25 14.66 12.40
N ILE A 113 -10.80 15.20 13.52
CA ILE A 113 -9.47 15.00 14.11
C ILE A 113 -9.54 14.60 15.59
N ASN A 114 -10.68 14.10 16.07
CA ASN A 114 -10.85 13.65 17.46
C ASN A 114 -10.10 12.33 17.78
N GLU A 115 -9.37 11.77 16.81
CA GLU A 115 -8.48 10.63 17.02
C GLU A 115 -7.04 11.10 17.29
N VAL A 116 -6.44 10.62 18.38
CA VAL A 116 -5.12 11.10 18.85
C VAL A 116 -4.05 10.82 17.80
N VAL A 117 -3.40 11.88 17.31
CA VAL A 117 -2.20 11.78 16.46
C VAL A 117 -1.07 11.17 17.29
N ILE A 118 -0.69 9.93 16.98
CA ILE A 118 0.51 9.32 17.54
C ILE A 118 1.69 9.92 16.78
N GLY A 119 2.19 11.06 17.26
CA GLY A 119 3.16 11.91 16.56
C GLY A 119 4.56 11.33 16.33
N ASN A 120 4.73 10.00 16.40
CA ASN A 120 5.96 9.24 16.13
C ASN A 120 5.61 7.81 15.63
N LEU A 121 4.72 7.67 14.63
CA LEU A 121 4.58 6.42 13.87
C LEU A 121 5.72 6.32 12.83
N PHE A 122 6.29 5.12 12.67
CA PHE A 122 7.40 4.83 11.76
C PHE A 122 7.27 3.40 11.21
N SER A 123 7.79 3.15 10.01
CA SER A 123 8.00 1.77 9.54
C SER A 123 9.43 1.35 9.83
N MET A 124 9.61 0.21 10.50
CA MET A 124 10.92 -0.45 10.54
C MET A 124 11.24 -0.97 9.14
N GLU A 125 12.25 -0.39 8.49
CA GLU A 125 12.82 -0.94 7.27
C GLU A 125 14.06 -1.76 7.62
N THR A 126 14.10 -2.99 7.11
CA THR A 126 15.25 -3.88 7.25
C THR A 126 15.77 -4.23 5.86
N LYS A 127 16.97 -3.74 5.51
CA LYS A 127 17.75 -4.30 4.41
C LYS A 127 18.53 -5.51 4.95
N TYR A 128 18.51 -6.63 4.23
CA TYR A 128 19.27 -7.82 4.55
C TYR A 128 20.14 -8.20 3.35
N VAL A 129 21.45 -8.26 3.57
CA VAL A 129 22.45 -8.75 2.63
C VAL A 129 23.02 -10.03 3.20
N ALA A 130 23.00 -11.11 2.43
CA ALA A 130 23.76 -12.31 2.69
C ALA A 130 24.61 -12.60 1.46
N PHE A 131 25.89 -12.87 1.68
CA PHE A 131 26.85 -13.17 0.63
C PHE A 131 27.77 -14.28 1.12
N ALA A 132 27.78 -15.40 0.41
CA ALA A 132 28.72 -16.49 0.64
C ALA A 132 29.50 -16.71 -0.66
N SER A 133 30.80 -16.94 -0.55
CA SER A 133 31.63 -17.27 -1.71
C SER A 133 31.37 -18.71 -2.15
N GLU A 134 30.32 -18.94 -2.96
CA GLU A 134 30.08 -20.25 -3.57
C GLU A 134 31.25 -20.64 -4.48
N GLN A 135 31.79 -21.85 -4.31
CA GLN A 135 32.79 -22.41 -5.23
C GLN A 135 32.11 -22.78 -6.56
N ALA A 136 32.10 -21.85 -7.51
CA ALA A 136 31.72 -22.14 -8.88
C ALA A 136 32.80 -22.99 -9.58
N ALA A 137 32.39 -23.73 -10.61
CA ALA A 137 33.31 -24.41 -11.53
C ALA A 137 33.12 -23.85 -12.95
N ASP A 138 34.20 -23.79 -13.74
CA ASP A 138 34.11 -23.40 -15.14
C ASP A 138 33.24 -24.42 -15.90
N PRO A 139 32.16 -23.99 -16.59
CA PRO A 139 31.21 -24.90 -17.21
C PRO A 139 31.77 -25.65 -18.44
N ASN A 140 33.00 -25.34 -18.86
CA ASN A 140 33.69 -25.92 -20.01
C ASN A 140 34.88 -26.80 -19.59
N THR A 141 35.66 -26.40 -18.57
CA THR A 141 36.83 -27.16 -18.09
C THR A 141 36.54 -28.02 -16.86
N GLY A 142 35.55 -27.64 -16.04
CA GLY A 142 35.26 -28.28 -14.75
C GLY A 142 36.24 -27.91 -13.64
N GLU A 143 37.20 -27.01 -13.88
CA GLU A 143 38.11 -26.49 -12.87
C GLU A 143 37.37 -25.54 -11.91
N GLN A 144 37.77 -25.51 -10.65
CA GLN A 144 37.21 -24.57 -9.67
C GLN A 144 37.60 -23.14 -10.05
N LEU A 145 36.60 -22.27 -10.17
CA LEU A 145 36.81 -20.84 -10.30
C LEU A 145 37.19 -20.26 -8.94
N PRO A 146 38.02 -19.19 -8.89
CA PRO A 146 38.29 -18.51 -7.63
C PRO A 146 36.99 -17.96 -7.03
N PRO A 147 36.83 -17.97 -5.70
CA PRO A 147 35.65 -17.43 -5.03
C PRO A 147 35.45 -15.95 -5.35
N GLU A 148 34.20 -15.46 -5.32
CA GLU A 148 33.93 -14.05 -5.57
C GLU A 148 34.57 -13.16 -4.48
N MET A 149 35.65 -12.49 -4.88
CA MET A 149 36.52 -11.72 -3.99
C MET A 149 35.92 -10.41 -3.49
N ASN A 150 34.89 -9.88 -4.18
CA ASN A 150 34.33 -8.55 -3.92
C ASN A 150 32.81 -8.55 -4.08
N TYR A 151 32.11 -7.86 -3.19
CA TYR A 151 30.69 -7.53 -3.30
C TYR A 151 30.51 -6.00 -3.23
N GLU A 152 29.57 -5.43 -3.99
CA GLU A 152 29.24 -3.99 -3.95
C GLU A 152 27.73 -3.74 -3.96
N MET A 153 27.24 -2.79 -3.17
CA MET A 153 25.84 -2.36 -3.13
C MET A 153 25.72 -0.85 -2.92
N ASN A 154 25.04 -0.16 -3.83
CA ASN A 154 24.75 1.27 -3.71
C ASN A 154 23.41 1.50 -2.97
N TRP A 155 23.33 2.61 -2.22
CA TRP A 155 22.17 2.99 -1.42
C TRP A 155 22.06 4.52 -1.29
N GLU A 156 20.88 5.06 -1.01
CA GLU A 156 20.68 6.46 -0.63
C GLU A 156 19.72 6.54 0.57
N PHE A 157 20.02 7.43 1.52
CA PHE A 157 19.11 7.84 2.59
C PHE A 157 18.61 9.26 2.31
N GLU A 158 17.30 9.45 2.24
CA GLU A 158 16.67 10.74 1.94
C GLU A 158 16.69 11.72 3.14
N GLU A 159 17.00 11.25 4.35
CA GLU A 159 17.08 12.05 5.58
C GLU A 159 18.11 11.47 6.57
N ASP A 160 18.42 12.21 7.65
CA ASP A 160 19.37 11.79 8.68
C ASP A 160 18.78 10.63 9.49
N THR A 161 19.28 9.42 9.25
CA THR A 161 18.66 8.16 9.65
C THR A 161 19.48 7.46 10.75
N SER A 162 18.82 6.93 11.79
CA SER A 162 19.47 6.05 12.78
C SER A 162 19.30 4.59 12.36
N VAL A 163 20.42 3.87 12.20
CA VAL A 163 20.47 2.50 11.66
C VAL A 163 21.14 1.56 12.65
N ASP A 164 20.45 0.51 13.05
CA ASP A 164 21.02 -0.64 13.75
C ASP A 164 21.69 -1.56 12.72
N LEU A 165 23.01 -1.67 12.82
CA LEU A 165 23.84 -2.56 12.01
C LEU A 165 24.12 -3.84 12.80
N ASN A 166 23.69 -4.99 12.28
CA ASN A 166 24.10 -6.30 12.77
C ASN A 166 24.83 -7.06 11.65
N THR A 167 26.13 -7.32 11.84
CA THR A 167 26.92 -8.17 10.94
C THR A 167 27.25 -9.50 11.60
N GLN A 168 27.21 -10.58 10.82
CA GLN A 168 27.93 -11.81 11.13
C GLN A 168 28.90 -12.07 9.99
N ILE A 169 30.19 -12.24 10.30
CA ILE A 169 31.22 -12.58 9.30
C ILE A 169 31.74 -13.96 9.65
N GLU A 170 31.66 -14.89 8.70
CA GLU A 170 32.09 -16.27 8.91
C GLU A 170 33.62 -16.33 9.01
N GLN A 171 34.11 -17.17 9.90
CA GLN A 171 35.54 -17.43 10.05
C GLN A 171 35.96 -18.62 9.19
N VAL A 172 37.11 -18.50 8.56
CA VAL A 172 37.76 -19.57 7.80
C VAL A 172 39.19 -19.73 8.33
N PHE A 173 39.75 -20.92 8.18
CA PHE A 173 40.95 -21.33 8.89
C PHE A 173 42.14 -21.49 7.93
N ASP A 174 43.18 -20.69 8.13
CA ASP A 174 44.48 -20.92 7.50
C ASP A 174 45.38 -21.71 8.47
N GLU A 175 46.00 -22.80 8.00
CA GLU A 175 46.98 -23.59 8.77
C GLU A 175 48.12 -22.74 9.36
N ASN A 176 48.44 -21.60 8.73
CA ASN A 176 49.53 -20.69 9.10
C ASN A 176 49.10 -19.55 10.05
N HIS A 177 47.83 -19.13 9.98
CA HIS A 177 47.34 -17.92 10.66
C HIS A 177 46.10 -18.14 11.55
N GLY A 178 45.55 -19.36 11.59
CA GLY A 178 44.38 -19.73 12.38
C GLY A 178 43.06 -19.25 11.78
N ALA A 179 42.02 -19.19 12.61
CA ALA A 179 40.69 -18.71 12.24
C ALA A 179 40.69 -17.19 12.05
N ASN A 180 40.43 -16.74 10.82
CA ASN A 180 40.36 -15.34 10.41
C ASN A 180 39.00 -15.05 9.78
N ASN A 181 38.53 -13.79 9.87
CA ASN A 181 37.22 -13.40 9.33
C ASN A 181 37.30 -13.33 7.80
N SER A 182 36.38 -13.99 7.10
CA SER A 182 36.43 -14.15 5.63
C SER A 182 36.38 -12.85 4.83
N TYR A 183 35.67 -11.83 5.32
CA TYR A 183 35.47 -10.57 4.61
C TYR A 183 35.72 -9.34 5.50
N ASN A 184 36.25 -8.28 4.90
CA ASN A 184 36.26 -6.93 5.44
C ASN A 184 35.19 -6.11 4.73
N ILE A 185 34.16 -5.66 5.47
CA ILE A 185 33.06 -4.87 4.93
C ILE A 185 33.36 -3.38 5.16
N ILE A 186 33.24 -2.55 4.14
CA ILE A 186 33.44 -1.09 4.24
C ILE A 186 32.19 -0.40 3.70
N ILE A 187 31.66 0.55 4.46
CA ILE A 187 30.60 1.44 3.98
C ILE A 187 31.24 2.82 3.74
N TYR A 188 31.12 3.29 2.52
CA TYR A 188 31.51 4.63 2.08
C TYR A 188 30.28 5.54 2.04
N ARG A 189 30.49 6.83 2.30
CA ARG A 189 29.51 7.91 2.04
C ARG A 189 30.06 8.82 0.95
N LYS A 190 29.19 9.33 0.08
CA LYS A 190 29.56 10.28 -0.97
C LYS A 190 29.61 11.69 -0.40
N VAL A 191 30.74 12.37 -0.55
CA VAL A 191 30.97 13.75 -0.07
C VAL A 191 31.65 14.54 -1.18
N ASN A 192 31.03 15.65 -1.60
CA ASN A 192 31.52 16.49 -2.71
C ASN A 192 31.86 15.66 -3.97
N GLY A 193 31.00 14.71 -4.33
CA GLY A 193 31.15 13.82 -5.49
C GLY A 193 32.14 12.66 -5.32
N ASN A 194 32.86 12.57 -4.20
CA ASN A 194 33.88 11.56 -3.95
C ASN A 194 33.44 10.58 -2.84
N TRP A 195 33.80 9.31 -2.96
CA TRP A 195 33.56 8.33 -1.89
C TRP A 195 34.57 8.51 -0.75
N GLN A 196 34.09 8.53 0.49
CA GLN A 196 34.88 8.60 1.72
C GLN A 196 34.45 7.49 2.67
N ILE A 197 35.39 6.84 3.37
CA ILE A 197 35.06 5.78 4.33
C ILE A 197 34.18 6.37 5.44
N PHE A 198 33.01 5.78 5.65
CA PHE A 198 32.05 6.18 6.67
C PHE A 198 32.09 5.24 7.88
N THR A 199 32.12 3.92 7.65
CA THR A 199 32.44 2.92 8.67
C THR A 199 33.10 1.70 8.04
N LEU A 200 33.87 0.94 8.83
CA LEU A 200 34.50 -0.32 8.43
C LEU A 200 34.20 -1.39 9.48
N MET A 201 34.04 -2.63 9.02
CA MET A 201 33.55 -3.76 9.82
C MET A 201 34.37 -5.00 9.43
N SER A 202 35.42 -5.26 10.21
CA SER A 202 36.31 -6.41 10.06
C SER A 202 35.95 -7.58 10.99
N HIS A 203 34.77 -7.53 11.61
CA HIS A 203 34.26 -8.51 12.59
C HIS A 203 32.74 -8.41 12.71
N THR A 204 32.13 -9.41 13.36
CA THR A 204 30.74 -9.35 13.86
C THR A 204 30.55 -8.12 14.75
N ILE A 205 29.62 -7.25 14.37
CA ILE A 205 29.26 -6.01 15.06
C ILE A 205 27.75 -5.97 15.25
N ASP A 206 27.30 -5.52 16.43
CA ASP A 206 25.91 -5.22 16.72
C ASP A 206 25.84 -3.80 17.30
N LYS A 207 25.42 -2.80 16.49
CA LYS A 207 25.57 -1.39 16.83
C LYS A 207 24.66 -0.43 16.06
N THR A 208 24.01 0.48 16.78
CA THR A 208 23.35 1.68 16.23
C THR A 208 24.36 2.71 15.72
N VAL A 209 24.19 3.20 14.50
CA VAL A 209 24.98 4.25 13.84
C VAL A 209 24.05 5.27 13.18
N MET A 210 24.34 6.56 13.31
CA MET A 210 23.62 7.63 12.62
C MET A 210 24.22 7.85 11.22
N PHE A 211 23.43 7.59 10.18
CA PHE A 211 23.74 7.82 8.76
C PHE A 211 23.08 9.14 8.31
N PRO A 212 23.83 10.24 8.14
CA PRO A 212 23.24 11.49 7.65
C PRO A 212 22.85 11.38 6.16
N LYS A 213 21.91 12.20 5.68
CA LYS A 213 21.34 12.20 4.32
C LYS A 213 22.40 12.05 3.22
N GLY A 214 22.10 11.26 2.18
CA GLY A 214 22.85 11.17 0.93
C GLY A 214 23.17 9.75 0.49
N GLU A 215 24.04 9.66 -0.53
CA GLU A 215 24.45 8.42 -1.18
C GLU A 215 25.53 7.65 -0.37
N TYR A 216 25.39 6.33 -0.35
CA TYR A 216 26.27 5.36 0.32
C TYR A 216 26.62 4.20 -0.63
N LEU A 217 27.82 3.66 -0.47
CA LEU A 217 28.29 2.46 -1.16
C LEU A 217 28.81 1.50 -0.10
N LEU A 218 28.19 0.33 0.03
CA LEU A 218 28.79 -0.79 0.72
C LEU A 218 29.70 -1.54 -0.25
N THR A 219 30.90 -1.86 0.18
CA THR A 219 31.73 -2.91 -0.41
C THR A 219 32.04 -3.97 0.63
N ALA A 220 32.33 -5.19 0.19
CA ALA A 220 32.98 -6.20 1.01
C ALA A 220 34.10 -6.85 0.19
N HIS A 221 35.27 -7.02 0.80
CA HIS A 221 36.46 -7.57 0.18
C HIS A 221 36.94 -8.79 0.97
N ARG A 222 37.21 -9.90 0.29
CA ARG A 222 37.70 -11.13 0.93
C ARG A 222 39.06 -10.87 1.57
N ASP A 223 39.27 -11.32 2.80
CA ASP A 223 40.51 -11.01 3.54
C ASP A 223 41.73 -11.64 2.86
N VAL A 224 42.86 -10.92 2.82
CA VAL A 224 44.08 -11.37 2.14
C VAL A 224 44.67 -12.65 2.74
N LEU A 225 44.37 -12.96 4.01
CA LEU A 225 44.79 -14.19 4.69
C LEU A 225 43.92 -15.40 4.32
N THR A 226 42.68 -15.20 3.86
CA THR A 226 41.76 -16.30 3.48
C THR A 226 41.87 -16.68 2.00
N VAL A 227 42.66 -15.97 1.19
CA VAL A 227 42.70 -16.16 -0.29
C VAL A 227 43.32 -17.50 -0.73
N ASN A 228 44.10 -18.16 0.12
CA ASN A 228 44.93 -19.32 -0.25
C ASN A 228 44.48 -20.65 0.39
N GLU A 229 43.17 -20.80 0.62
CA GLU A 229 42.51 -21.97 1.22
C GLU A 229 42.48 -23.16 0.25
N GLY A 230 43.63 -23.78 0.01
CA GLY A 230 43.82 -24.92 -0.90
C GLY A 230 43.27 -26.26 -0.37
N GLY A 231 42.14 -26.23 0.33
CA GLY A 231 41.54 -27.38 1.03
C GLY A 231 40.21 -27.84 0.43
N MET A 232 39.98 -29.15 0.44
CA MET A 232 38.73 -29.76 -0.06
C MET A 232 37.57 -29.69 0.95
N PHE A 233 37.75 -29.02 2.09
CA PHE A 233 36.88 -29.09 3.27
C PHE A 233 36.65 -27.76 3.99
N ASP A 234 37.32 -26.68 3.59
CA ASP A 234 37.14 -25.37 4.21
C ASP A 234 35.84 -24.72 3.73
N SER A 235 35.03 -24.24 4.66
CA SER A 235 33.88 -23.41 4.34
C SER A 235 34.40 -22.12 3.72
N ALA A 236 34.13 -21.89 2.43
CA ALA A 236 34.64 -20.74 1.67
C ALA A 236 34.25 -19.36 2.26
N GLY A 237 33.41 -19.32 3.29
CA GLY A 237 33.12 -18.13 4.07
C GLY A 237 32.14 -17.18 3.38
N GLY A 238 31.83 -16.12 4.11
CA GLY A 238 30.77 -15.20 3.75
C GLY A 238 30.44 -14.25 4.89
N PHE A 239 29.43 -13.42 4.66
CA PHE A 239 28.89 -12.54 5.68
C PHE A 239 27.38 -12.37 5.51
N THR A 240 26.75 -12.01 6.62
CA THR A 240 25.43 -11.39 6.63
C THR A 240 25.56 -9.98 7.19
N LEU A 241 24.80 -9.05 6.62
CA LEU A 241 24.57 -7.72 7.17
C LEU A 241 23.06 -7.48 7.18
N MET A 242 22.52 -7.23 8.36
CA MET A 242 21.20 -6.67 8.56
C MET A 242 21.35 -5.17 8.91
N MET A 243 20.70 -4.31 8.14
CA MET A 243 20.55 -2.88 8.44
C MET A 243 19.08 -2.61 8.76
N SER A 244 18.76 -2.39 10.03
CA SER A 244 17.39 -2.06 10.47
C SER A 244 17.32 -0.60 10.88
N PHE A 245 16.36 0.16 10.37
CA PHE A 245 16.21 1.58 10.64
C PHE A 245 14.76 2.04 10.58
N LEU A 246 14.51 3.21 11.18
CA LEU A 246 13.19 3.83 11.12
C LEU A 246 13.10 4.61 9.81
N GLY A 247 12.34 4.11 8.85
CA GLY A 247 11.99 4.81 7.62
C GLY A 247 10.68 5.59 7.76
N PRO A 248 10.42 6.58 6.87
CA PRO A 248 9.12 7.21 6.75
C PRO A 248 8.06 6.15 6.44
N VAL A 249 6.87 6.25 7.05
CA VAL A 249 5.89 5.14 7.07
C VAL A 249 5.44 4.75 5.65
N LYS A 250 6.05 3.72 5.08
CA LYS A 250 5.46 2.98 3.96
C LYS A 250 4.25 2.25 4.54
N ASN A 251 3.06 2.68 4.13
CA ASN A 251 1.76 2.49 4.83
C ASN A 251 1.46 3.51 5.95
N ASN A 252 1.60 4.81 5.67
CA ASN A 252 1.11 5.88 6.55
C ASN A 252 -0.42 5.76 6.71
N GLN A 253 -0.87 5.27 7.88
CA GLN A 253 -2.23 4.76 8.12
C GLN A 253 -2.90 5.34 9.38
N GLN A 254 -2.34 6.42 9.94
CA GLN A 254 -3.22 7.53 10.32
C GLN A 254 -3.33 8.45 9.08
N PRO A 255 -4.51 9.01 8.78
CA PRO A 255 -4.66 9.93 7.67
C PRO A 255 -3.79 11.17 7.93
N ASN A 256 -2.92 11.54 7.00
CA ASN A 256 -2.08 12.73 7.16
C ASN A 256 -2.99 13.96 7.27
N THR A 257 -3.00 14.61 8.43
CA THR A 257 -3.82 15.79 8.77
C THR A 257 -3.79 16.93 7.74
N ASN A 258 -2.74 17.02 6.92
CA ASN A 258 -2.69 17.90 5.74
C ASN A 258 -1.90 17.23 4.59
N PRO A 259 -2.55 16.50 3.68
CA PRO A 259 -1.87 15.65 2.71
C PRO A 259 -1.46 16.41 1.43
N GLU A 260 -0.14 16.59 1.23
CA GLU A 260 0.41 17.31 0.05
C GLU A 260 0.15 16.61 -1.30
N SER A 261 -0.17 15.32 -1.26
CA SER A 261 -0.56 14.46 -2.39
C SER A 261 -1.92 13.81 -2.15
N ILE A 262 -2.61 13.44 -3.23
CA ILE A 262 -3.91 12.75 -3.18
C ILE A 262 -3.76 11.40 -2.48
N GLN A 263 -4.62 11.13 -1.51
CA GLN A 263 -4.66 9.87 -0.75
C GLN A 263 -5.80 8.96 -1.26
N ASN A 264 -5.56 7.66 -1.30
CA ASN A 264 -6.58 6.67 -1.62
C ASN A 264 -7.39 6.30 -0.37
N ALA A 265 -8.71 6.12 -0.56
CA ALA A 265 -9.64 5.64 0.44
C ALA A 265 -10.49 4.48 -0.10
N GLY A 266 -10.86 3.57 0.78
CA GLY A 266 -11.65 2.39 0.43
C GLY A 266 -13.08 2.74 0.03
N GLY A 267 -13.78 1.73 -0.49
CA GLY A 267 -15.08 1.91 -1.12
C GLY A 267 -14.98 2.36 -2.57
N LEU A 268 -16.13 2.57 -3.21
CA LEU A 268 -16.20 2.82 -4.64
C LEU A 268 -17.16 3.94 -5.01
N ARG A 269 -16.66 4.84 -5.86
CA ARG A 269 -17.43 5.85 -6.58
C ARG A 269 -17.59 5.47 -8.05
N ILE A 270 -18.58 6.03 -8.74
CA ILE A 270 -18.80 5.78 -10.16
C ILE A 270 -17.82 6.64 -10.95
N LYS A 271 -16.93 6.02 -11.71
CA LYS A 271 -16.00 6.69 -12.62
C LYS A 271 -16.72 7.11 -13.90
N SER A 272 -17.50 6.20 -14.48
CA SER A 272 -18.34 6.49 -15.64
C SER A 272 -19.52 5.55 -15.80
N ILE A 273 -20.52 6.02 -16.54
CA ILE A 273 -21.71 5.28 -16.99
C ILE A 273 -21.75 5.39 -18.51
N VAL A 274 -21.87 4.26 -19.20
CA VAL A 274 -21.85 4.19 -20.67
C VAL A 274 -23.09 3.47 -21.18
N GLN A 275 -23.95 4.19 -21.89
CA GLN A 275 -25.15 3.64 -22.51
C GLN A 275 -24.86 3.27 -23.97
N LYS A 276 -25.22 2.04 -24.34
CA LYS A 276 -24.96 1.44 -25.65
C LYS A 276 -26.20 0.82 -26.26
N GLU A 277 -26.32 0.91 -27.57
CA GLU A 277 -27.34 0.19 -28.36
C GLU A 277 -26.67 -0.43 -29.58
N ASN A 278 -26.99 -1.70 -29.90
CA ASN A 278 -26.34 -2.45 -30.97
C ASN A 278 -24.79 -2.45 -30.89
N ASN A 279 -24.24 -2.43 -29.66
CA ASN A 279 -22.83 -2.24 -29.31
C ASN A 279 -22.19 -0.87 -29.66
N ALA A 280 -22.92 0.06 -30.29
CA ALA A 280 -22.49 1.44 -30.45
C ALA A 280 -22.69 2.22 -29.13
N GLU A 281 -21.75 3.11 -28.79
CA GLU A 281 -21.89 4.04 -27.67
C GLU A 281 -22.81 5.20 -28.07
N LEU A 282 -23.87 5.44 -27.30
CA LEU A 282 -24.82 6.54 -27.51
C LEU A 282 -24.52 7.71 -26.59
N LEU A 283 -24.37 7.42 -25.29
CA LEU A 283 -24.17 8.40 -24.24
C LEU A 283 -23.12 7.88 -23.26
N ARG A 284 -22.11 8.72 -23.00
CA ARG A 284 -21.08 8.50 -21.99
C ARG A 284 -21.17 9.61 -20.95
N THR A 285 -21.33 9.24 -19.68
CA THR A 285 -21.30 10.17 -18.56
C THR A 285 -20.10 9.83 -17.69
N GLU A 286 -19.15 10.76 -17.56
CA GLU A 286 -17.93 10.62 -16.78
C GLU A 286 -17.98 11.56 -15.57
N TYR A 287 -17.51 11.09 -14.42
CA TYR A 287 -17.50 11.84 -13.18
C TYR A 287 -16.06 12.11 -12.75
N SER A 288 -15.74 13.37 -12.45
CA SER A 288 -14.49 13.77 -11.82
C SER A 288 -14.78 14.32 -10.43
N TYR A 289 -13.96 13.89 -9.48
CA TYR A 289 -14.05 14.21 -8.05
C TYR A 289 -12.88 15.11 -7.60
N ASP A 290 -12.07 15.54 -8.56
CA ASP A 290 -10.80 16.23 -8.38
C ASP A 290 -10.86 17.58 -9.12
N GLU A 291 -10.25 18.61 -8.54
CA GLU A 291 -10.13 19.94 -9.12
C GLU A 291 -8.73 20.13 -9.75
N THR A 292 -8.54 21.21 -10.50
CA THR A 292 -7.23 21.54 -11.09
C THR A 292 -6.89 23.02 -10.90
N VAL A 293 -5.91 23.28 -10.04
CA VAL A 293 -5.48 24.63 -9.65
C VAL A 293 -4.03 24.82 -10.09
N GLY A 294 -3.77 25.84 -10.91
CA GLY A 294 -2.42 26.13 -11.43
C GLY A 294 -1.81 25.01 -12.29
N GLY A 295 -2.61 24.05 -12.76
CA GLY A 295 -2.15 22.86 -13.49
C GLY A 295 -1.79 21.65 -12.61
N LYS A 296 -1.83 21.77 -11.27
CA LYS A 296 -1.79 20.61 -10.36
C LYS A 296 -3.22 20.13 -10.10
N VAL A 297 -3.41 18.82 -10.12
CA VAL A 297 -4.68 18.15 -9.75
C VAL A 297 -4.71 17.95 -8.23
N TYR A 298 -5.86 18.20 -7.62
CA TYR A 298 -6.12 18.00 -6.20
C TYR A 298 -7.44 17.25 -6.02
N SER A 299 -7.54 16.36 -5.03
CA SER A 299 -8.82 15.71 -4.78
C SER A 299 -9.71 16.55 -3.88
N THR A 300 -10.96 16.78 -4.30
CA THR A 300 -11.95 17.51 -3.49
C THR A 300 -12.58 16.63 -2.40
N GLY A 301 -12.13 15.37 -2.30
CA GLY A 301 -12.53 14.47 -1.23
C GLY A 301 -12.04 14.94 0.13
N ILE A 302 -12.96 15.01 1.07
CA ILE A 302 -12.73 15.33 2.48
C ILE A 302 -13.04 14.06 3.28
N LEU A 303 -12.04 13.55 4.01
CA LEU A 303 -12.20 12.43 4.93
C LEU A 303 -12.98 12.88 6.18
N HIS A 304 -14.04 12.16 6.47
CA HIS A 304 -14.99 12.40 7.55
C HIS A 304 -15.11 11.13 8.40
N GLY A 305 -14.36 11.09 9.50
CA GLY A 305 -14.23 9.91 10.37
C GLY A 305 -13.31 8.84 9.78
N TYR A 306 -12.08 8.76 10.30
CA TYR A 306 -11.26 7.55 10.12
C TYR A 306 -11.69 6.50 11.16
N PRO A 307 -11.49 5.19 10.93
CA PRO A 307 -11.81 4.19 11.95
C PRO A 307 -10.68 4.04 12.96
N LEU A 308 -10.92 4.55 14.17
CA LEU A 308 -10.08 4.51 15.37
C LEU A 308 -9.22 3.25 15.49
N LEU A 309 -7.93 3.39 15.22
CA LEU A 309 -6.95 2.29 15.34
C LEU A 309 -6.36 2.17 16.73
N VAL A 310 -6.25 3.28 17.47
CA VAL A 310 -5.65 3.34 18.80
C VAL A 310 -6.40 4.27 19.72
N THR A 311 -6.59 3.89 20.99
CA THR A 311 -6.81 4.85 22.09
C THR A 311 -5.65 4.83 23.06
N GLU A 312 -5.19 6.02 23.43
CA GLU A 312 -4.26 6.24 24.53
C GLU A 312 -5.04 6.35 25.86
N ASN A 313 -4.39 6.07 26.98
CA ASN A 313 -4.84 6.44 28.33
C ASN A 313 -6.23 5.94 28.77
N PHE A 314 -6.69 4.75 28.33
CA PHE A 314 -7.89 4.15 28.92
C PHE A 314 -7.67 3.71 30.38
N TYR A 315 -6.46 3.24 30.70
CA TYR A 315 -5.89 3.14 32.06
C TYR A 315 -4.35 3.25 31.93
N GLU A 316 -3.70 3.65 33.03
CA GLU A 316 -2.25 3.94 33.17
C GLU A 316 -1.33 3.11 32.24
N GLY A 317 -0.84 3.74 31.16
CA GLY A 317 0.19 3.17 30.28
C GLY A 317 -0.24 2.07 29.30
N ILE A 318 -1.53 1.72 29.21
CA ILE A 318 -2.00 0.66 28.29
C ILE A 318 -2.59 1.27 27.01
N ASN A 319 -1.81 1.22 25.92
CA ASN A 319 -2.30 1.46 24.56
C ASN A 319 -3.30 0.38 24.14
N LYS A 320 -4.46 0.77 23.61
CA LYS A 320 -5.44 -0.16 23.04
C LYS A 320 -5.44 -0.09 21.53
N PHE A 321 -5.14 -1.20 20.87
CA PHE A 321 -5.23 -1.35 19.41
C PHE A 321 -6.59 -1.94 19.01
N TYR A 322 -7.19 -1.39 17.96
CA TYR A 322 -8.52 -1.78 17.49
C TYR A 322 -8.46 -2.33 16.07
N GLY A 323 -8.69 -3.63 15.93
CA GLY A 323 -9.06 -4.24 14.66
C GLY A 323 -10.54 -3.97 14.36
N VAL A 324 -10.89 -2.74 13.96
CA VAL A 324 -12.29 -2.37 13.66
C VAL A 324 -12.86 -3.25 12.54
N ILE A 325 -13.95 -3.97 12.84
CA ILE A 325 -14.69 -4.83 11.91
C ILE A 325 -15.94 -4.08 11.43
N ASP A 326 -16.04 -3.79 10.14
CA ASP A 326 -17.35 -3.55 9.51
C ASP A 326 -17.99 -4.91 9.17
N TYR A 327 -19.19 -5.18 9.70
CA TYR A 327 -19.85 -6.47 9.52
C TYR A 327 -21.28 -6.35 8.98
N PRO A 328 -21.59 -6.95 7.81
CA PRO A 328 -20.63 -7.46 6.82
C PRO A 328 -19.77 -6.34 6.21
N PHE A 329 -18.78 -6.72 5.39
CA PHE A 329 -18.08 -5.83 4.45
C PHE A 329 -19.00 -4.72 3.91
N ARG A 330 -18.51 -3.47 3.88
CA ARG A 330 -19.29 -2.34 3.36
C ARG A 330 -19.60 -2.57 1.88
N ASN A 331 -20.86 -2.37 1.49
CA ASN A 331 -21.32 -2.59 0.12
C ASN A 331 -21.58 -1.28 -0.66
N SER A 332 -21.74 -0.15 0.05
CA SER A 332 -21.75 1.24 -0.48
C SER A 332 -22.28 2.27 0.53
N SER A 333 -23.18 1.85 1.43
CA SER A 333 -24.07 2.73 2.23
C SER A 333 -23.43 3.41 3.44
N GLY A 334 -22.23 3.96 3.30
CA GLY A 334 -21.52 4.65 4.38
C GLY A 334 -20.11 5.01 3.97
N THR A 335 -19.97 6.14 3.27
CA THR A 335 -18.68 6.66 2.82
C THR A 335 -18.06 7.53 3.91
N ASN A 336 -16.86 7.16 4.37
CA ASN A 336 -16.04 8.04 5.23
C ASN A 336 -15.46 9.23 4.43
N ILE A 337 -15.92 9.46 3.20
CA ILE A 337 -15.43 10.45 2.26
C ILE A 337 -16.66 11.19 1.72
N ILE A 338 -16.67 12.51 1.90
CA ILE A 338 -17.57 13.45 1.23
C ILE A 338 -16.76 14.25 0.21
N TYR A 339 -17.39 14.89 -0.78
CA TYR A 339 -16.69 15.66 -1.83
C TYR A 339 -17.15 17.10 -1.82
N GLY A 340 -16.23 18.05 -1.87
CA GLY A 340 -16.56 19.48 -2.03
C GLY A 340 -17.16 19.79 -3.41
N GLN A 341 -16.68 19.11 -4.45
CA GLN A 341 -17.19 19.24 -5.83
C GLN A 341 -17.24 17.89 -6.55
N VAL A 342 -18.24 17.69 -7.41
CA VAL A 342 -18.25 16.62 -8.41
C VAL A 342 -18.60 17.20 -9.77
N THR A 343 -17.74 16.98 -10.77
CA THR A 343 -17.99 17.37 -12.16
C THR A 343 -18.56 16.20 -12.94
N GLU A 344 -19.77 16.33 -13.45
CA GLU A 344 -20.38 15.40 -14.40
C GLU A 344 -20.14 15.91 -15.84
N THR A 345 -19.61 15.05 -16.70
CA THR A 345 -19.42 15.32 -18.13
C THR A 345 -20.16 14.28 -18.95
N ALA A 346 -21.28 14.68 -19.55
CA ALA A 346 -22.07 13.85 -20.46
C ALA A 346 -21.71 14.17 -21.93
N VAL A 347 -21.44 13.14 -22.72
CA VAL A 347 -21.15 13.20 -24.16
C VAL A 347 -22.14 12.31 -24.91
N ASP A 348 -23.06 12.95 -25.63
CA ASP A 348 -23.88 12.32 -26.66
C ASP A 348 -23.02 12.14 -27.91
N GLN A 349 -22.68 10.88 -28.21
CA GLN A 349 -21.80 10.51 -29.33
C GLN A 349 -22.50 10.59 -30.69
N VAL A 350 -23.84 10.56 -30.72
CA VAL A 350 -24.64 10.61 -31.95
C VAL A 350 -24.70 12.04 -32.50
N ASN A 351 -24.86 13.02 -31.60
CA ASN A 351 -24.96 14.44 -31.93
C ASN A 351 -23.67 15.22 -31.63
N ASN A 352 -22.61 14.55 -31.16
CA ASN A 352 -21.36 15.13 -30.65
C ASN A 352 -21.60 16.27 -29.63
N LYS A 353 -22.64 16.10 -28.79
CA LYS A 353 -23.09 17.14 -27.85
C LYS A 353 -22.50 16.86 -26.46
N LYS A 354 -21.60 17.73 -26.02
CA LYS A 354 -21.03 17.71 -24.67
C LYS A 354 -21.83 18.62 -23.72
N ILE A 355 -22.16 18.10 -22.54
CA ILE A 355 -22.78 18.83 -21.42
C ILE A 355 -21.88 18.63 -20.21
N LYS A 356 -21.52 19.72 -19.52
CA LYS A 356 -20.86 19.69 -18.21
C LYS A 356 -21.86 20.15 -17.16
N LYS A 357 -21.85 19.53 -15.98
CA LYS A 357 -22.48 20.03 -14.75
C LYS A 357 -21.45 19.98 -13.62
N GLU A 358 -21.57 20.89 -12.67
CA GLU A 358 -20.71 20.92 -11.48
C GLU A 358 -21.59 20.98 -10.24
N TYR A 359 -21.54 19.91 -9.46
CA TYR A 359 -22.24 19.79 -8.18
C TYR A 359 -21.29 20.26 -7.08
N PHE A 360 -21.71 21.24 -6.28
CA PHE A 360 -20.97 21.75 -5.13
C PHE A 360 -21.72 21.39 -3.85
N PHE A 361 -20.99 21.02 -2.80
CA PHE A 361 -21.57 20.53 -1.55
C PHE A 361 -21.19 21.47 -0.40
N GLU A 362 -22.07 22.43 -0.11
CA GLU A 362 -21.89 23.42 0.97
C GLU A 362 -22.49 22.91 2.29
N ASN A 363 -21.84 23.20 3.42
CA ASN A 363 -22.38 22.91 4.74
C ASN A 363 -23.13 24.13 5.30
N ASN A 364 -24.38 24.31 4.89
CA ASN A 364 -25.25 25.40 5.34
C ASN A 364 -25.88 25.16 6.73
N ALA A 365 -25.15 24.53 7.65
CA ALA A 365 -25.55 24.37 9.04
C ALA A 365 -25.66 25.77 9.73
N PRO A 366 -26.80 26.12 10.34
CA PRO A 366 -26.90 27.37 11.09
C PRO A 366 -25.96 27.36 12.31
N ILE A 367 -25.38 28.51 12.64
CA ILE A 367 -24.36 28.69 13.70
C ILE A 367 -24.82 28.18 15.09
N GLU A 368 -26.12 28.02 15.32
CA GLU A 368 -26.72 27.55 16.57
C GLU A 368 -27.44 26.19 16.47
N ALA A 369 -27.35 25.48 15.34
CA ALA A 369 -28.05 24.20 15.10
C ALA A 369 -27.09 23.03 14.80
N THR A 370 -27.18 21.98 15.60
CA THR A 370 -26.42 20.73 15.46
C THR A 370 -26.78 19.97 14.18
N ASP A 371 -25.76 19.59 13.42
CA ASP A 371 -25.73 18.49 12.45
C ASP A 371 -26.89 18.38 11.44
N MET A 372 -27.14 19.46 10.70
CA MET A 372 -28.04 19.46 9.53
C MET A 372 -27.40 20.13 8.31
N ALA A 373 -26.63 19.36 7.53
CA ALA A 373 -26.17 19.77 6.22
C ALA A 373 -27.34 19.88 5.23
N THR A 374 -27.33 20.88 4.36
CA THR A 374 -28.38 21.12 3.35
C THR A 374 -27.78 21.35 1.97
N ILE A 375 -28.38 20.73 0.95
CA ILE A 375 -27.87 20.74 -0.43
C ILE A 375 -28.46 21.94 -1.19
N GLU A 376 -27.60 22.86 -1.63
CA GLU A 376 -27.96 23.86 -2.65
C GLU A 376 -27.56 23.39 -4.06
N HIS A 377 -28.27 23.91 -5.07
CA HIS A 377 -28.05 23.59 -6.47
C HIS A 377 -27.87 24.89 -7.26
N ARG A 378 -26.67 25.11 -7.82
CA ARG A 378 -26.35 26.26 -8.67
C ARG A 378 -26.07 25.76 -10.10
N THR A 379 -26.76 26.38 -11.07
CA THR A 379 -26.71 26.10 -12.51
C THR A 379 -25.73 27.00 -13.25
#